data_AF-A0A2E8DZ76-F1
#
_entry.id   AF-A0A2E8DZ76-F1
#
_cell.length_a   1.000
_cell.length_b   1.000
_cell.length_c   1.000
_cell.angle_alpha   90.00
_cell.angle_beta   90.00
_cell.angle_gamma   90.00
#
_symmetry.space_group_name_H-M   'P 1'
#
loop_
_entity.id
_entity.type
_entity.pdbx_description
1 polymer ?
#
loop_
_entity_poly.entity_id
_entity_poly.type
_entity_poly.pdbx_seq_one_letter_code
_entity_poly.pdbx_strand_id
1 'polypeptide(L)'
;MIKHIFILFFILSCEQKNKTIIERVIPSNPVDVPPAEIPDEIGFVDVDILESAILLDLNTLNDNDRLNARYLISCDEFNQGNFNKKQINWAQNKLLNSISSESSVSKAKQLDNVPCVARFDIEDFGITRNQINAIASQFLLLRIDSLTTRFQQIQFLTQSLNPYFFTHDFSVTTLGADDLTKENNIYYTLIEQPFGLDDFFDSLGVNVQNEADAERLIMTAIGSSSQIALQKSRGVQIAEADELFVMTTYDSSLENQDDHFTNPFTVEIANAQGVRRSNKIFTDNAQEHLYFLKNGFLAGRLNGAGGNAEFEAPNTVVINTAAASRQLSPTIHIGSCIGCHTQPFIRYNDQLENHLKTSANFDANERNLGQVFFSQERTEEAAELMNEAYQDALKKIGAQGNVDWVHEKLIFPLRVEQTAERVCGMLLLPLDECLNRIRGSAVSGGVFGNLLNGGKVSLPVLSENFRQLVIDVQAFEDGGL
;
A
#
# COMPACT_ATOMS: atom_id res chain seq x y z
N MET A 1 7.27 -37.67 49.84
CA MET A 1 8.68 -37.38 49.49
C MET A 1 8.68 -36.73 48.10
N ILE A 2 8.42 -35.42 48.04
CA ILE A 2 8.18 -34.67 46.79
C ILE A 2 9.45 -33.87 46.50
N LYS A 3 10.18 -34.27 45.45
CA LYS A 3 11.37 -33.55 44.96
C LYS A 3 10.90 -32.32 44.18
N HIS A 4 11.26 -31.13 44.67
CA HIS A 4 11.12 -29.88 43.93
C HIS A 4 12.29 -29.76 42.95
N ILE A 5 11.97 -29.65 41.66
CA ILE A 5 12.91 -29.27 40.60
C ILE A 5 12.89 -27.74 40.54
N PHE A 6 14.00 -27.11 40.93
CA PHE A 6 14.24 -25.69 40.72
C PHE A 6 14.66 -25.49 39.26
N ILE A 7 13.82 -24.84 38.47
CA ILE A 7 14.17 -24.34 37.14
C ILE A 7 14.72 -22.93 37.32
N LEU A 8 16.02 -22.77 37.05
CA LEU A 8 16.70 -21.49 37.03
C LEU A 8 16.35 -20.77 35.72
N PHE A 9 15.58 -19.69 35.79
CA PHE A 9 15.39 -18.78 34.67
C PHE A 9 16.63 -17.89 34.54
N PHE A 10 17.42 -18.10 33.48
CA PHE A 10 18.38 -17.11 33.01
C PHE A 10 17.61 -15.99 32.31
N ILE A 11 17.47 -14.84 32.99
CA ILE A 11 17.03 -13.59 32.38
C ILE A 11 18.22 -13.08 31.56
N LEU A 12 18.26 -13.40 30.28
CA LEU A 12 19.06 -12.66 29.31
C LEU A 12 18.41 -11.28 29.17
N SER A 13 19.02 -10.25 29.76
CA SER A 13 18.61 -8.88 29.51
C SER A 13 18.93 -8.55 28.05
N CYS A 14 17.90 -8.49 27.21
CA CYS A 14 17.99 -7.75 25.96
C CYS A 14 18.30 -6.30 26.34
N GLU A 15 19.51 -5.86 26.03
CA GLU A 15 19.90 -4.46 26.07
C GLU A 15 19.01 -3.72 25.05
N GLN A 16 17.87 -3.20 25.52
CA GLN A 16 17.06 -2.28 24.73
C GLN A 16 17.97 -1.10 24.40
N LYS A 17 18.37 -0.98 23.13
CA LYS A 17 18.92 0.28 22.60
C LYS A 17 17.92 1.37 22.98
N ASN A 18 18.24 2.16 24.01
CA ASN A 18 17.49 3.33 24.39
C ASN A 18 17.51 4.29 23.20
N LYS A 19 16.51 4.18 22.31
CA LYS A 19 16.22 5.21 21.32
C LYS A 19 15.80 6.44 22.12
N THR A 20 16.71 7.38 22.31
CA THR A 20 16.36 8.71 22.82
C THR A 20 15.34 9.31 21.85
N ILE A 21 14.06 9.29 22.25
CA ILE A 21 13.00 9.99 21.52
C ILE A 21 13.19 11.46 21.83
N ILE A 22 13.77 12.22 20.91
CA ILE A 22 13.76 13.68 21.00
C ILE A 22 12.32 14.09 20.66
N GLU A 23 11.59 14.57 21.67
CA GLU A 23 10.26 15.11 21.48
C GLU A 23 10.38 16.41 20.67
N ARG A 24 9.99 16.35 19.38
CA ARG A 24 9.94 17.54 18.52
C ARG A 24 8.64 18.29 18.81
N VAL A 25 8.75 19.59 19.03
CA VAL A 25 7.60 20.48 19.24
C VAL A 25 7.48 21.41 18.05
N ILE A 26 6.27 21.62 17.55
CA ILE A 26 6.00 22.62 16.52
C ILE A 26 6.41 24.00 17.08
N PRO A 27 7.23 24.78 16.37
CA PRO A 27 7.63 26.11 16.83
C PRO A 27 6.42 26.97 17.16
N SER A 28 6.42 27.67 18.30
CA SER A 28 5.30 28.54 18.69
C SER A 28 5.34 29.92 18.04
N ASN A 29 6.52 30.35 17.59
CA ASN A 29 6.76 31.59 16.85
C ASN A 29 7.77 31.30 15.73
N PRO A 30 7.37 31.30 14.45
CA PRO A 30 8.33 31.11 13.38
C PRO A 30 9.19 32.37 13.23
N VAL A 31 10.43 32.18 12.82
CA VAL A 31 11.18 33.27 12.19
C VAL A 31 10.61 33.42 10.79
N ASP A 32 10.06 34.60 10.47
CA ASP A 32 9.56 34.88 9.13
C ASP A 32 10.75 34.98 8.17
N VAL A 33 10.96 33.94 7.36
CA VAL A 33 12.03 33.88 6.37
C VAL A 33 11.39 34.03 4.99
N PRO A 34 11.78 35.05 4.21
CA PRO A 34 11.26 35.18 2.87
C PRO A 34 11.65 33.94 2.02
N PRO A 35 10.76 33.46 1.14
CA PRO A 35 11.11 32.41 0.19
C PRO A 35 12.36 32.79 -0.60
N ALA A 36 13.23 31.81 -0.89
CA ALA A 36 14.31 32.04 -1.85
C ALA A 36 13.72 32.30 -3.25
N GLU A 37 14.48 33.02 -4.07
CA GLU A 37 14.16 33.13 -5.50
C GLU A 37 14.24 31.75 -6.14
N ILE A 38 13.17 31.33 -6.81
CA ILE A 38 13.13 30.06 -7.53
C ILE A 38 13.47 30.36 -8.99
N PRO A 39 14.52 29.72 -9.56
CA PRO A 39 14.87 29.93 -10.96
C PRO A 39 13.72 29.59 -11.92
N ASP A 40 13.65 30.30 -13.05
CA ASP A 40 12.66 30.03 -14.11
C ASP A 40 12.83 28.61 -14.71
N GLU A 41 14.07 28.13 -14.79
CA GLU A 41 14.41 26.77 -15.23
C GLU A 41 15.18 26.04 -14.13
N ILE A 42 14.57 24.98 -13.57
CA ILE A 42 15.14 24.18 -12.49
C ILE A 42 15.73 22.91 -13.07
N GLY A 43 17.05 22.77 -13.02
CA GLY A 43 17.76 21.54 -13.38
C GLY A 43 17.89 20.54 -12.22
N PHE A 44 17.78 21.03 -10.99
CA PHE A 44 17.92 20.26 -9.75
C PHE A 44 17.14 20.96 -8.63
N VAL A 45 16.46 20.19 -7.79
CA VAL A 45 15.71 20.68 -6.62
C VAL A 45 16.45 20.26 -5.36
N ASP A 46 17.14 21.22 -4.74
CA ASP A 46 17.68 21.07 -3.39
C ASP A 46 16.60 21.36 -2.32
N VAL A 47 16.99 21.29 -1.05
CA VAL A 47 16.08 21.57 0.08
C VAL A 47 15.58 23.03 0.08
N ASP A 48 16.41 23.99 -0.33
CA ASP A 48 16.06 25.42 -0.32
C ASP A 48 14.99 25.73 -1.37
N ILE A 49 15.14 25.19 -2.58
CA ILE A 49 14.16 25.30 -3.67
C ILE A 49 12.86 24.60 -3.26
N LEU A 50 12.95 23.38 -2.72
CA LEU A 50 11.79 22.61 -2.28
C LEU A 50 10.95 23.39 -1.25
N GLU A 51 11.59 23.83 -0.18
CA GLU A 51 10.90 24.49 0.93
C GLU A 51 10.43 25.90 0.57
N SER A 52 11.18 26.61 -0.28
CA SER A 52 10.72 27.91 -0.82
C SER A 52 9.46 27.75 -1.67
N ALA A 53 9.37 26.70 -2.49
CA ALA A 53 8.19 26.44 -3.31
C ALA A 53 6.96 26.12 -2.46
N ILE A 54 7.13 25.30 -1.42
CA ILE A 54 6.06 24.98 -0.47
C ILE A 54 5.62 26.25 0.28
N LEU A 55 6.56 27.05 0.78
CA LEU A 55 6.24 28.27 1.51
C LEU A 55 5.49 29.29 0.63
N LEU A 56 5.90 29.44 -0.63
CA LEU A 56 5.19 30.28 -1.60
C LEU A 56 3.75 29.80 -1.81
N ASP A 57 3.53 28.50 -2.00
CA ASP A 57 2.18 27.95 -2.17
C ASP A 57 1.33 28.13 -0.90
N LEU A 58 1.87 27.85 0.30
CA LEU A 58 1.19 28.11 1.58
C LEU A 58 0.80 29.59 1.73
N ASN A 59 1.63 30.52 1.27
CA ASN A 59 1.34 31.95 1.31
C ASN A 59 0.16 32.35 0.41
N THR A 60 -0.20 31.53 -0.59
CA THR A 60 -1.40 31.74 -1.42
C THR A 60 -2.69 31.22 -0.75
N LEU A 61 -2.56 30.42 0.29
CA LEU A 61 -3.68 29.80 1.01
C LEU A 61 -4.16 30.66 2.18
N ASN A 62 -5.43 30.49 2.54
CA ASN A 62 -5.98 31.03 3.79
C ASN A 62 -5.51 30.20 4.99
N ASP A 63 -5.69 30.71 6.21
CA ASP A 63 -5.20 30.05 7.43
C ASP A 63 -5.78 28.65 7.66
N ASN A 64 -7.03 28.40 7.30
CA ASN A 64 -7.64 27.08 7.46
C ASN A 64 -7.04 26.07 6.47
N ASP A 65 -6.95 26.44 5.19
CA ASP A 65 -6.39 25.60 4.13
C ASP A 65 -4.92 25.26 4.43
N ARG A 66 -4.15 26.19 5.02
CA ARG A 66 -2.75 25.92 5.42
C ARG A 66 -2.64 24.78 6.43
N LEU A 67 -3.55 24.72 7.39
CA LEU A 67 -3.53 23.68 8.43
C LEU A 67 -3.77 22.28 7.84
N ASN A 68 -4.50 22.20 6.74
CA ASN A 68 -4.89 20.96 6.09
C ASN A 68 -3.98 20.61 4.89
N ALA A 69 -3.20 21.56 4.37
CA ALA A 69 -2.25 21.34 3.30
C ALA A 69 -1.11 20.39 3.73
N ARG A 70 -0.88 19.35 2.93
CA ARG A 70 0.29 18.47 2.98
C ARG A 70 0.88 18.32 1.59
N TYR A 71 2.13 17.89 1.51
CA TYR A 71 2.84 17.79 0.23
C TYR A 71 3.45 16.41 0.03
N LEU A 72 3.29 15.87 -1.18
CA LEU A 72 4.01 14.70 -1.66
C LEU A 72 5.15 15.18 -2.58
N ILE A 73 6.37 14.76 -2.29
CA ILE A 73 7.55 15.14 -3.06
C ILE A 73 8.07 13.92 -3.83
N SER A 74 8.39 14.11 -5.11
CA SER A 74 9.06 13.14 -5.99
C SER A 74 10.29 13.79 -6.61
N CYS A 75 10.93 14.69 -5.86
CA CYS A 75 12.06 15.48 -6.33
C CYS A 75 13.34 14.65 -6.42
N ASP A 76 13.41 13.52 -5.71
CA ASP A 76 14.43 12.50 -5.93
C ASP A 76 14.39 11.94 -7.36
N GLU A 77 13.21 11.60 -7.88
CA GLU A 77 13.03 11.14 -9.28
C GLU A 77 13.32 12.26 -10.29
N PHE A 78 13.00 13.52 -9.94
CA PHE A 78 13.29 14.70 -10.75
C PHE A 78 14.79 14.92 -10.88
N ASN A 79 15.50 14.90 -9.76
CA ASN A 79 16.94 15.09 -9.70
C ASN A 79 17.72 13.96 -10.40
N GLN A 80 17.12 12.77 -10.52
CA GLN A 80 17.67 11.64 -11.28
C GLN A 80 17.40 11.72 -12.79
N GLY A 81 16.59 12.69 -13.26
CA GLY A 81 16.18 12.79 -14.65
C GLY A 81 15.15 11.74 -15.10
N ASN A 82 14.55 11.01 -14.15
CA ASN A 82 13.55 9.96 -14.41
C ASN A 82 12.10 10.44 -14.25
N PHE A 83 11.92 11.71 -13.87
CA PHE A 83 10.62 12.26 -13.56
C PHE A 83 9.73 12.42 -14.79
N ASN A 84 8.61 11.71 -14.78
CA ASN A 84 7.52 11.90 -15.71
C ASN A 84 6.34 12.52 -14.95
N LYS A 85 6.14 13.85 -15.11
CA LYS A 85 5.09 14.62 -14.42
C LYS A 85 3.72 13.95 -14.50
N LYS A 86 3.33 13.49 -15.68
CA LYS A 86 2.01 12.89 -15.91
C LYS A 86 1.85 11.57 -15.16
N GLN A 87 2.84 10.68 -15.24
CA GLN A 87 2.79 9.37 -14.59
C GLN A 87 2.89 9.47 -13.06
N ILE A 88 3.74 10.35 -12.53
CA ILE A 88 3.84 10.59 -11.08
C ILE A 88 2.53 11.19 -10.56
N ASN A 89 1.96 12.16 -11.28
CA ASN A 89 0.68 12.74 -10.88
C ASN A 89 -0.46 11.71 -10.87
N TRP A 90 -0.48 10.79 -11.84
CA TRP A 90 -1.45 9.68 -11.82
C TRP A 90 -1.25 8.76 -10.63
N ALA A 91 -0.01 8.40 -10.32
CA ALA A 91 0.31 7.54 -9.20
C ALA A 91 -0.05 8.18 -7.85
N GLN A 92 0.30 9.45 -7.65
CA GLN A 92 -0.03 10.21 -6.43
C GLN A 92 -1.54 10.32 -6.23
N ASN A 93 -2.30 10.66 -7.27
CA ASN A 93 -3.75 10.78 -7.16
C ASN A 93 -4.43 9.42 -6.95
N LYS A 94 -3.96 8.35 -7.61
CA LYS A 94 -4.47 7.00 -7.36
C LYS A 94 -4.20 6.59 -5.91
N LEU A 95 -2.97 6.80 -5.41
CA LEU A 95 -2.59 6.50 -4.05
C LEU A 95 -3.50 7.18 -3.02
N LEU A 96 -3.67 8.50 -3.12
CA LEU A 96 -4.49 9.27 -2.17
C LEU A 96 -5.96 8.84 -2.19
N ASN A 97 -6.54 8.57 -3.37
CA ASN A 97 -7.93 8.11 -3.46
C ASN A 97 -8.11 6.65 -3.03
N SER A 98 -7.08 5.80 -3.13
CA SER A 98 -7.09 4.40 -2.65
C SER A 98 -7.01 4.27 -1.12
N ILE A 99 -6.77 5.37 -0.40
CA ILE A 99 -6.77 5.43 1.07
C ILE A 99 -7.79 6.43 1.62
N SER A 100 -8.69 6.94 0.76
CA SER A 100 -9.65 7.97 1.12
C SER A 100 -10.96 7.36 1.63
N SER A 101 -11.54 8.00 2.64
CA SER A 101 -12.89 7.69 3.15
C SER A 101 -14.00 8.48 2.45
N GLU A 102 -13.64 9.41 1.56
CA GLU A 102 -14.57 10.28 0.85
C GLU A 102 -15.22 9.59 -0.35
N SER A 103 -16.44 10.03 -0.69
CA SER A 103 -17.15 9.57 -1.89
C SER A 103 -16.73 10.32 -3.16
N SER A 104 -16.16 11.52 -3.03
CA SER A 104 -15.65 12.29 -4.15
C SER A 104 -14.22 11.91 -4.48
N VAL A 105 -13.90 11.91 -5.78
CA VAL A 105 -12.52 11.80 -6.24
C VAL A 105 -11.85 13.16 -6.19
N SER A 106 -10.81 13.27 -5.38
CA SER A 106 -10.02 14.49 -5.19
C SER A 106 -8.67 14.39 -5.90
N LYS A 107 -8.03 15.54 -6.14
CA LYS A 107 -6.71 15.59 -6.80
C LYS A 107 -5.72 16.45 -6.03
N ALA A 108 -4.50 15.94 -5.91
CA ALA A 108 -3.35 16.75 -5.56
C ALA A 108 -3.07 17.78 -6.68
N LYS A 109 -2.70 18.99 -6.26
CA LYS A 109 -2.28 20.10 -7.12
C LYS A 109 -0.75 20.08 -7.22
N GLN A 110 -0.23 19.81 -8.42
CA GLN A 110 1.19 20.01 -8.70
C GLN A 110 1.54 21.50 -8.61
N LEU A 111 2.67 21.83 -8.01
CA LEU A 111 3.18 23.20 -7.99
C LEU A 111 3.77 23.54 -9.36
N ASP A 112 3.48 24.74 -9.86
CA ASP A 112 3.87 25.14 -11.23
C ASP A 112 5.37 25.38 -11.35
N ASN A 113 5.96 25.99 -10.33
CA ASN A 113 7.39 26.32 -10.23
C ASN A 113 8.26 25.09 -9.94
N VAL A 114 7.75 24.12 -9.18
CA VAL A 114 8.48 22.89 -8.83
C VAL A 114 7.58 21.67 -9.10
N PRO A 115 7.62 21.11 -10.33
CA PRO A 115 6.63 20.13 -10.76
C PRO A 115 6.75 18.76 -10.07
N CYS A 116 7.81 18.53 -9.29
CA CYS A 116 7.99 17.34 -8.47
C CYS A 116 7.33 17.42 -7.09
N VAL A 117 6.66 18.54 -6.78
CA VAL A 117 5.95 18.77 -5.52
C VAL A 117 4.46 18.86 -5.79
N ALA A 118 3.67 18.04 -5.09
CA ALA A 118 2.23 18.02 -5.18
C ALA A 118 1.60 18.34 -3.82
N ARG A 119 0.80 19.41 -3.75
CA ARG A 119 -0.04 19.69 -2.58
C ARG A 119 -1.30 18.83 -2.61
N PHE A 120 -1.68 18.27 -1.48
CA PHE A 120 -3.02 17.75 -1.25
C PHE A 120 -3.60 18.34 0.04
N ASP A 121 -4.92 18.53 0.08
CA ASP A 121 -5.64 18.89 1.30
C ASP A 121 -6.10 17.60 1.96
N ILE A 122 -5.82 17.41 3.26
CA ILE A 122 -6.16 16.18 3.96
C ILE A 122 -7.69 15.99 4.11
N GLU A 123 -8.46 17.08 4.17
CA GLU A 123 -9.92 17.01 4.28
C GLU A 123 -10.57 16.54 2.97
N ASP A 124 -10.00 16.90 1.83
CA ASP A 124 -10.46 16.45 0.50
C ASP A 124 -10.42 14.91 0.34
N PHE A 125 -9.66 14.21 1.20
CA PHE A 125 -9.54 12.76 1.21
C PHE A 125 -10.09 12.12 2.50
N GLY A 126 -10.69 12.91 3.39
CA GLY A 126 -11.25 12.41 4.66
C GLY A 126 -10.18 11.95 5.65
N ILE A 127 -8.94 12.46 5.51
CA ILE A 127 -7.81 12.12 6.38
C ILE A 127 -7.71 13.16 7.50
N THR A 128 -7.73 12.70 8.74
CA THR A 128 -7.57 13.57 9.91
C THR A 128 -6.10 13.90 10.17
N ARG A 129 -5.86 15.00 10.89
CA ARG A 129 -4.49 15.36 11.35
C ARG A 129 -3.86 14.28 12.23
N ASN A 130 -4.67 13.57 13.01
CA ASN A 130 -4.19 12.45 13.83
C ASN A 130 -3.71 11.28 12.97
N GLN A 131 -4.45 10.94 11.91
CA GLN A 131 -4.02 9.92 10.94
C GLN A 131 -2.73 10.35 10.22
N ILE A 132 -2.60 11.62 9.80
CA ILE A 132 -1.34 12.13 9.23
C ILE A 132 -0.18 12.01 10.21
N ASN A 133 -0.40 12.35 11.48
CA ASN A 133 0.63 12.19 12.50
C ASN A 133 0.99 10.72 12.74
N ALA A 134 -0.01 9.82 12.67
CA ALA A 134 0.22 8.38 12.75
C ALA A 134 1.07 7.91 11.56
N ILE A 135 0.71 8.25 10.32
CA ILE A 135 1.52 7.99 9.12
C ILE A 135 2.94 8.48 9.33
N ALA A 136 3.09 9.73 9.78
CA ALA A 136 4.38 10.35 10.00
C ALA A 136 5.25 9.65 11.05
N SER A 137 4.62 9.08 12.08
CA SER A 137 5.31 8.30 13.12
C SER A 137 5.81 6.93 12.64
N GLN A 138 5.23 6.42 11.56
CA GLN A 138 5.55 5.10 10.99
C GLN A 138 6.56 5.17 9.84
N PHE A 139 7.08 6.36 9.49
CA PHE A 139 8.17 6.48 8.53
C PHE A 139 9.46 5.90 9.10
N LEU A 140 9.75 4.68 8.67
CA LEU A 140 10.98 3.97 8.99
C LEU A 140 12.02 4.11 7.86
N LEU A 141 11.64 4.52 6.64
CA LEU A 141 12.53 4.48 5.48
C LEU A 141 13.26 5.80 5.23
N LEU A 142 12.53 6.90 5.00
CA LEU A 142 13.08 8.19 4.56
C LEU A 142 12.49 9.36 5.35
N ARG A 143 12.53 9.27 6.67
CA ARG A 143 12.04 10.34 7.54
C ARG A 143 12.84 11.64 7.28
N ILE A 144 12.14 12.67 6.82
CA ILE A 144 12.71 14.00 6.63
C ILE A 144 12.64 14.75 7.94
N ASP A 145 13.81 15.07 8.46
CA ASP A 145 13.98 15.64 9.78
C ASP A 145 14.60 17.04 9.67
N SER A 146 14.22 17.80 8.63
CA SER A 146 14.77 19.11 8.27
C SER A 146 14.85 20.07 9.45
N LEU A 147 15.99 20.76 9.56
CA LEU A 147 16.33 21.71 10.61
C LEU A 147 16.38 23.14 10.10
N THR A 148 16.07 23.37 8.82
CA THR A 148 16.09 24.69 8.22
C THR A 148 15.06 25.62 8.86
N THR A 149 15.32 26.92 8.80
CA THR A 149 14.37 27.92 9.30
C THR A 149 13.08 27.94 8.47
N ARG A 150 13.17 27.67 7.16
CA ARG A 150 11.98 27.57 6.28
C ARG A 150 11.11 26.38 6.65
N PHE A 151 11.71 25.22 6.94
CA PHE A 151 10.95 24.05 7.41
C PHE A 151 10.18 24.37 8.69
N GLN A 152 10.82 25.04 9.65
CA GLN A 152 10.18 25.46 10.90
C GLN A 152 8.97 26.38 10.65
N GLN A 153 9.07 27.29 9.67
CA GLN A 153 7.95 28.14 9.25
C GLN A 153 6.84 27.32 8.58
N ILE A 154 7.17 26.36 7.72
CA ILE A 154 6.19 25.45 7.09
C ILE A 154 5.47 24.62 8.17
N GLN A 155 6.21 24.07 9.15
CA GLN A 155 5.63 23.33 10.28
C GLN A 155 4.66 24.20 11.08
N PHE A 156 5.01 25.46 11.32
CA PHE A 156 4.13 26.42 11.99
C PHE A 156 2.85 26.70 11.17
N LEU A 157 2.98 26.99 9.88
CA LEU A 157 1.81 27.31 9.04
C LEU A 157 0.86 26.12 8.89
N THR A 158 1.40 24.90 8.82
CA THR A 158 0.62 23.67 8.68
C THR A 158 0.21 23.04 10.02
N GLN A 159 0.76 23.54 11.13
CA GLN A 159 0.66 22.92 12.46
C GLN A 159 0.95 21.41 12.41
N SER A 160 2.02 21.03 11.71
CA SER A 160 2.42 19.64 11.54
C SER A 160 3.92 19.46 11.68
N LEU A 161 4.34 18.37 12.33
CA LEU A 161 5.76 18.01 12.41
C LEU A 161 6.31 17.52 11.07
N ASN A 162 5.47 17.00 10.19
CA ASN A 162 5.88 16.47 8.88
C ASN A 162 4.91 17.02 7.82
N PRO A 163 5.16 18.24 7.33
CA PRO A 163 4.29 18.89 6.35
C PRO A 163 4.40 18.29 4.95
N TYR A 164 5.49 17.58 4.67
CA TYR A 164 5.74 16.96 3.37
C TYR A 164 6.43 15.60 3.51
N PHE A 165 6.25 14.74 2.49
CA PHE A 165 6.69 13.35 2.50
C PHE A 165 7.27 12.95 1.15
N PHE A 166 8.35 12.17 1.13
CA PHE A 166 8.73 11.46 -0.09
C PHE A 166 7.58 10.56 -0.52
N THR A 167 7.12 10.72 -1.76
CA THR A 167 5.94 10.03 -2.28
C THR A 167 6.12 8.51 -2.21
N HIS A 168 7.33 8.03 -2.47
CA HIS A 168 7.68 6.61 -2.40
C HIS A 168 7.52 6.06 -0.97
N ASP A 169 8.09 6.75 0.02
CA ASP A 169 7.98 6.35 1.44
C ASP A 169 6.52 6.42 1.90
N PHE A 170 5.83 7.52 1.58
CA PHE A 170 4.39 7.68 1.84
C PHE A 170 3.58 6.51 1.26
N SER A 171 3.85 6.09 0.03
CA SER A 171 3.15 4.98 -0.61
C SER A 171 3.39 3.63 0.08
N VAL A 172 4.64 3.33 0.45
CA VAL A 172 4.97 2.06 1.08
C VAL A 172 4.42 2.01 2.51
N THR A 173 4.53 3.11 3.26
CA THR A 173 3.99 3.22 4.63
C THR A 173 2.47 3.15 4.65
N THR A 174 1.77 3.94 3.82
CA THR A 174 0.30 4.00 3.87
C THR A 174 -0.37 2.75 3.34
N LEU A 175 0.27 2.04 2.41
CA LEU A 175 -0.27 0.80 1.85
C LEU A 175 0.29 -0.46 2.51
N GLY A 176 1.26 -0.36 3.44
CA GLY A 176 1.93 -1.53 4.02
C GLY A 176 2.54 -2.43 2.95
N ALA A 177 3.20 -1.84 1.95
CA ALA A 177 3.57 -2.53 0.71
C ALA A 177 4.92 -3.29 0.75
N ASP A 178 5.57 -3.33 1.93
CA ASP A 178 6.87 -3.97 2.12
C ASP A 178 7.06 -4.47 3.55
N ASP A 179 7.99 -5.42 3.75
CA ASP A 179 8.35 -6.03 5.03
C ASP A 179 8.69 -5.01 6.12
N LEU A 180 9.24 -3.85 5.76
CA LEU A 180 9.57 -2.78 6.71
C LEU A 180 8.35 -2.01 7.24
N THR A 181 7.19 -2.18 6.61
CA THR A 181 5.96 -1.40 6.91
C THR A 181 4.74 -2.26 7.22
N LYS A 182 4.85 -3.59 7.06
CA LYS A 182 3.70 -4.50 7.13
C LYS A 182 2.95 -4.49 8.47
N GLU A 183 3.59 -4.17 9.59
CA GLU A 183 2.96 -4.21 10.92
C GLU A 183 2.46 -2.85 11.42
N ASN A 184 2.44 -1.82 10.57
CA ASN A 184 2.12 -0.45 11.00
C ASN A 184 0.61 -0.17 11.12
N ASN A 185 -0.25 -1.05 10.60
CA ASN A 185 -1.72 -0.98 10.59
C ASN A 185 -2.32 0.29 9.95
N ILE A 186 -1.51 1.11 9.25
CA ILE A 186 -1.95 2.42 8.74
C ILE A 186 -3.02 2.25 7.67
N TYR A 187 -2.84 1.33 6.73
CA TYR A 187 -3.77 1.09 5.63
C TYR A 187 -5.20 0.85 6.12
N TYR A 188 -5.38 -0.16 6.98
CA TYR A 188 -6.69 -0.51 7.54
C TYR A 188 -7.27 0.59 8.43
N THR A 189 -6.43 1.38 9.11
CA THR A 189 -6.88 2.53 9.90
C THR A 189 -7.42 3.66 9.02
N LEU A 190 -6.82 3.90 7.85
CA LEU A 190 -7.22 4.99 6.95
C LEU A 190 -8.56 4.71 6.26
N ILE A 191 -8.78 3.47 5.85
CA ILE A 191 -10.04 3.05 5.20
C ILE A 191 -11.07 2.51 6.19
N GLU A 192 -10.83 2.70 7.50
CA GLU A 192 -11.73 2.28 8.59
C GLU A 192 -12.14 0.80 8.55
N GLN A 193 -11.21 -0.08 8.14
CA GLN A 193 -11.52 -1.48 7.94
C GLN A 193 -11.67 -2.23 9.28
N PRO A 194 -12.79 -2.94 9.52
CA PRO A 194 -12.96 -3.76 10.73
C PRO A 194 -11.93 -4.89 10.83
N PHE A 195 -11.63 -5.39 12.03
CA PHE A 195 -10.66 -6.49 12.16
C PHE A 195 -11.26 -7.87 11.88
N GLY A 196 -12.50 -8.14 12.30
CA GLY A 196 -13.21 -9.40 12.06
C GLY A 196 -13.89 -9.46 10.69
N LEU A 197 -14.08 -10.67 10.16
CA LEU A 197 -14.69 -10.89 8.85
C LEU A 197 -16.18 -10.48 8.83
N ASP A 198 -16.93 -10.84 9.87
CA ASP A 198 -18.37 -10.52 9.96
C ASP A 198 -18.59 -9.01 9.99
N ASP A 199 -17.87 -8.30 10.88
CA ASP A 199 -17.92 -6.83 10.95
C ASP A 199 -17.51 -6.18 9.61
N PHE A 200 -16.55 -6.78 8.89
CA PHE A 200 -16.13 -6.31 7.57
C PHE A 200 -17.25 -6.46 6.53
N PHE A 201 -17.89 -7.62 6.43
CA PHE A 201 -19.02 -7.78 5.52
C PHE A 201 -20.20 -6.89 5.89
N ASP A 202 -20.50 -6.74 7.18
CA ASP A 202 -21.51 -5.81 7.67
C ASP A 202 -21.19 -4.35 7.26
N SER A 203 -19.92 -3.94 7.31
CA SER A 203 -19.49 -2.60 6.87
C SER A 203 -19.66 -2.35 5.36
N LEU A 204 -19.79 -3.42 4.57
CA LEU A 204 -20.06 -3.37 3.14
C LEU A 204 -21.55 -3.60 2.80
N GLY A 205 -22.41 -3.77 3.80
CA GLY A 205 -23.82 -4.11 3.60
C GLY A 205 -24.05 -5.55 3.13
N VAL A 206 -23.05 -6.43 3.28
CA VAL A 206 -23.08 -7.80 2.77
C VAL A 206 -23.51 -8.75 3.87
N ASN A 207 -24.56 -9.54 3.60
CA ASN A 207 -24.87 -10.72 4.41
C ASN A 207 -24.72 -11.96 3.54
N VAL A 208 -23.57 -12.63 3.64
CA VAL A 208 -23.19 -13.73 2.72
C VAL A 208 -24.21 -14.87 2.75
N GLN A 209 -24.75 -15.22 3.92
CA GLN A 209 -25.76 -16.27 4.02
C GLN A 209 -27.08 -15.84 3.34
N ASN A 210 -27.53 -14.59 3.52
CA ASN A 210 -28.72 -14.09 2.83
C ASN A 210 -28.51 -14.06 1.31
N GLU A 211 -27.32 -13.70 0.84
CA GLU A 211 -26.98 -13.77 -0.59
C GLU A 211 -27.02 -15.21 -1.12
N ALA A 212 -26.55 -16.18 -0.33
CA ALA A 212 -26.65 -17.60 -0.68
C ALA A 212 -28.11 -18.06 -0.73
N ASP A 213 -28.91 -17.72 0.29
CA ASP A 213 -30.32 -18.11 0.40
C ASP A 213 -31.18 -17.50 -0.71
N ALA A 214 -30.83 -16.29 -1.15
CA ALA A 214 -31.45 -15.59 -2.27
C ALA A 214 -30.88 -15.99 -3.65
N GLU A 215 -29.94 -16.95 -3.69
CA GLU A 215 -29.30 -17.45 -4.92
C GLU A 215 -28.53 -16.37 -5.71
N ARG A 216 -28.11 -15.30 -5.02
CA ARG A 216 -27.42 -14.13 -5.60
C ARG A 216 -25.90 -14.21 -5.58
N LEU A 217 -25.31 -15.06 -4.73
CA LEU A 217 -23.87 -15.34 -4.81
C LEU A 217 -23.48 -15.86 -6.19
N ILE A 218 -22.30 -15.47 -6.64
CA ILE A 218 -21.66 -15.99 -7.85
C ILE A 218 -20.36 -16.65 -7.43
N MET A 219 -20.08 -17.83 -7.94
CA MET A 219 -18.84 -18.56 -7.74
C MET A 219 -18.21 -18.90 -9.08
N THR A 220 -16.90 -18.88 -9.11
CA THR A 220 -16.07 -19.43 -10.18
C THR A 220 -14.83 -20.05 -9.56
N ALA A 221 -14.24 -21.07 -10.20
CA ALA A 221 -12.93 -21.53 -9.80
C ALA A 221 -12.00 -21.79 -11.00
N ILE A 222 -10.75 -21.47 -10.79
CA ILE A 222 -9.65 -21.86 -11.67
C ILE A 222 -8.96 -23.09 -11.11
N GLY A 223 -8.58 -24.01 -11.99
CA GLY A 223 -7.64 -25.06 -11.67
C GLY A 223 -6.23 -24.52 -11.45
N SER A 224 -5.22 -25.33 -11.76
CA SER A 224 -3.81 -25.04 -11.49
C SER A 224 -3.18 -23.92 -12.34
N SER A 225 -3.99 -23.11 -13.04
CA SER A 225 -3.53 -22.01 -13.91
C SER A 225 -3.33 -20.67 -13.19
N SER A 226 -3.55 -20.60 -11.87
CA SER A 226 -3.26 -19.38 -11.10
C SER A 226 -1.77 -19.03 -11.15
N GLN A 227 -1.46 -17.74 -11.37
CA GLN A 227 -0.09 -17.23 -11.40
C GLN A 227 0.51 -17.02 -10.00
N ILE A 228 -0.32 -17.03 -8.96
CA ILE A 228 0.08 -16.80 -7.56
C ILE A 228 -0.22 -18.00 -6.65
N ALA A 229 -1.29 -18.76 -6.91
CA ALA A 229 -1.60 -20.01 -6.21
C ALA A 229 -1.05 -21.20 -7.02
N LEU A 230 0.28 -21.29 -7.10
CA LEU A 230 0.95 -22.23 -7.98
C LEU A 230 0.53 -23.68 -7.69
N GLN A 231 0.11 -24.39 -8.75
CA GLN A 231 -0.29 -25.80 -8.73
C GLN A 231 -1.54 -26.12 -7.90
N LYS A 232 -2.33 -25.11 -7.53
CA LYS A 232 -3.54 -25.27 -6.71
C LYS A 232 -4.76 -24.69 -7.41
N SER A 233 -5.94 -25.19 -7.07
CA SER A 233 -7.18 -24.55 -7.48
C SER A 233 -7.45 -23.33 -6.60
N ARG A 234 -8.11 -22.32 -7.16
CA ARG A 234 -8.51 -21.10 -6.46
C ARG A 234 -9.97 -20.81 -6.81
N GLY A 235 -10.79 -20.68 -5.78
CA GLY A 235 -12.18 -20.27 -5.90
C GLY A 235 -12.29 -18.77 -5.72
N VAL A 236 -13.24 -18.15 -6.41
CA VAL A 236 -13.61 -16.75 -6.21
C VAL A 236 -15.13 -16.67 -6.10
N GLN A 237 -15.57 -16.09 -5.00
CA GLN A 237 -16.96 -15.74 -4.76
C GLN A 237 -17.15 -14.25 -4.99
N ILE A 238 -18.26 -13.86 -5.60
CA ILE A 238 -18.69 -12.48 -5.77
C ILE A 238 -20.04 -12.32 -5.07
N ALA A 239 -20.13 -11.29 -4.22
CA ALA A 239 -21.35 -10.90 -3.53
C ALA A 239 -21.67 -9.43 -3.82
N GLU A 240 -22.96 -9.09 -3.95
CA GLU A 240 -23.44 -7.70 -4.02
C GLU A 240 -23.08 -6.97 -2.71
N ALA A 241 -22.54 -5.75 -2.84
CA ALA A 241 -22.19 -4.87 -1.73
C ALA A 241 -22.77 -3.48 -1.97
N ASP A 242 -22.82 -2.63 -0.93
CA ASP A 242 -23.44 -1.30 -1.00
C ASP A 242 -22.90 -0.43 -2.15
N GLU A 243 -21.58 -0.46 -2.39
CA GLU A 243 -20.96 0.33 -3.46
C GLU A 243 -21.00 -0.37 -4.82
N LEU A 244 -20.80 -1.70 -4.86
CA LEU A 244 -20.89 -2.51 -6.08
C LEU A 244 -20.86 -4.02 -5.77
N PHE A 245 -19.65 -4.58 -5.65
CA PHE A 245 -19.41 -5.99 -5.36
C PHE A 245 -18.21 -6.12 -4.41
N VAL A 246 -18.21 -7.21 -3.64
CA VAL A 246 -17.02 -7.73 -2.97
C VAL A 246 -16.66 -9.08 -3.57
N MET A 247 -15.40 -9.22 -3.96
CA MET A 247 -14.82 -10.48 -4.42
C MET A 247 -14.04 -11.10 -3.26
N THR A 248 -14.23 -12.38 -3.02
CA THR A 248 -13.51 -13.14 -1.99
C THR A 248 -12.85 -14.34 -2.63
N THR A 249 -11.55 -14.51 -2.40
CA THR A 249 -10.82 -15.69 -2.86
C THR A 249 -10.73 -16.76 -1.78
N TYR A 250 -10.70 -18.02 -2.21
CA TYR A 250 -10.55 -19.17 -1.33
C TYR A 250 -9.33 -19.97 -1.77
N ASP A 251 -8.25 -19.83 -1.01
CA ASP A 251 -6.95 -20.40 -1.33
C ASP A 251 -6.53 -21.44 -0.26
N SER A 252 -6.03 -22.60 -0.70
CA SER A 252 -5.45 -23.62 0.17
C SER A 252 -3.92 -23.57 0.19
N SER A 253 -3.32 -24.13 1.24
CA SER A 253 -1.87 -24.27 1.38
C SER A 253 -1.36 -25.54 0.69
N LEU A 254 -0.05 -25.61 0.44
CA LEU A 254 0.59 -26.84 -0.06
C LEU A 254 0.64 -27.96 0.99
N GLU A 255 0.60 -27.62 2.29
CA GLU A 255 0.71 -28.58 3.39
C GLU A 255 -0.65 -29.18 3.77
N ASN A 256 -1.72 -28.37 3.69
CA ASN A 256 -3.11 -28.76 3.94
C ASN A 256 -3.95 -28.45 2.70
N GLN A 257 -3.69 -29.20 1.62
CA GLN A 257 -4.34 -28.95 0.35
C GLN A 257 -5.80 -29.41 0.37
N ASP A 258 -6.70 -28.47 0.17
CA ASP A 258 -8.06 -28.73 -0.32
C ASP A 258 -8.16 -28.33 -1.80
N ASP A 259 -9.14 -28.88 -2.51
CA ASP A 259 -9.33 -28.72 -3.94
C ASP A 259 -10.79 -28.42 -4.29
N HIS A 260 -11.02 -27.27 -4.94
CA HIS A 260 -12.32 -26.83 -5.43
C HIS A 260 -12.99 -27.82 -6.40
N PHE A 261 -12.23 -28.70 -7.08
CA PHE A 261 -12.80 -29.74 -7.95
C PHE A 261 -13.32 -30.96 -7.17
N THR A 262 -13.01 -31.05 -5.88
CA THR A 262 -13.47 -32.10 -4.96
C THR A 262 -14.50 -31.53 -3.97
N ASN A 263 -14.20 -30.36 -3.40
CA ASN A 263 -14.98 -29.63 -2.41
C ASN A 263 -15.24 -28.20 -2.92
N PRO A 264 -16.26 -27.98 -3.78
CA PRO A 264 -16.45 -26.70 -4.47
C PRO A 264 -17.17 -25.64 -3.63
N PHE A 265 -17.90 -26.03 -2.58
CA PHE A 265 -18.87 -25.15 -1.94
C PHE A 265 -18.30 -24.44 -0.72
N THR A 266 -18.72 -23.19 -0.49
CA THR A 266 -18.61 -22.57 0.84
C THR A 266 -19.67 -23.10 1.79
N VAL A 267 -19.54 -22.80 3.08
CA VAL A 267 -20.52 -23.19 4.09
C VAL A 267 -21.89 -22.61 3.75
N GLU A 268 -21.93 -21.36 3.29
CA GLU A 268 -23.14 -20.61 2.97
C GLU A 268 -23.88 -21.23 1.79
N ILE A 269 -23.17 -21.55 0.70
CA ILE A 269 -23.74 -22.23 -0.47
C ILE A 269 -24.21 -23.64 -0.12
N ALA A 270 -23.41 -24.40 0.66
CA ALA A 270 -23.77 -25.74 1.07
C ALA A 270 -25.03 -25.78 1.96
N ASN A 271 -25.35 -24.68 2.65
CA ASN A 271 -26.50 -24.53 3.54
C ASN A 271 -27.60 -23.60 3.01
N ALA A 272 -27.55 -23.22 1.72
CA ALA A 272 -28.49 -22.28 1.14
C ALA A 272 -29.96 -22.64 1.43
N GLN A 273 -30.74 -21.64 1.81
CA GLN A 273 -32.13 -21.71 2.28
C GLN A 273 -32.28 -22.42 3.64
N GLY A 274 -31.24 -22.37 4.48
CA GLY A 274 -31.20 -22.97 5.81
C GLY A 274 -31.20 -24.50 5.82
N VAL A 275 -30.93 -25.15 4.68
CA VAL A 275 -30.89 -26.61 4.55
C VAL A 275 -29.54 -27.04 4.03
N ARG A 276 -28.84 -27.89 4.79
CA ARG A 276 -27.57 -28.48 4.34
C ARG A 276 -27.80 -29.43 3.17
N ARG A 277 -27.32 -29.04 2.00
CA ARG A 277 -27.45 -29.76 0.72
C ARG A 277 -26.17 -30.48 0.29
N SER A 278 -25.02 -30.15 0.88
CA SER A 278 -23.76 -30.85 0.63
C SER A 278 -22.85 -30.89 1.85
N ASN A 279 -21.96 -31.89 1.86
CA ASN A 279 -20.83 -31.97 2.79
C ASN A 279 -19.49 -31.63 2.12
N LYS A 280 -19.49 -31.31 0.82
CA LYS A 280 -18.30 -31.00 0.01
C LYS A 280 -17.92 -29.53 0.15
N ILE A 281 -17.54 -29.15 1.36
CA ILE A 281 -17.22 -27.78 1.75
C ILE A 281 -15.71 -27.56 1.62
N PHE A 282 -15.30 -26.52 0.89
CA PHE A 282 -13.91 -26.14 0.76
C PHE A 282 -13.37 -25.60 2.08
N THR A 283 -12.14 -26.00 2.42
CA THR A 283 -11.40 -25.48 3.57
C THR A 283 -10.27 -24.59 3.08
N ASP A 284 -10.43 -23.29 3.22
CA ASP A 284 -9.38 -22.33 2.89
C ASP A 284 -8.34 -22.19 4.00
N ASN A 285 -7.18 -21.65 3.63
CA ASN A 285 -6.11 -21.27 4.55
C ASN A 285 -5.84 -19.77 4.54
N ALA A 286 -6.17 -19.10 3.44
CA ALA A 286 -6.18 -17.65 3.35
C ALA A 286 -7.24 -17.19 2.35
N GLN A 287 -7.66 -15.94 2.51
CA GLN A 287 -8.61 -15.26 1.65
C GLN A 287 -8.07 -13.86 1.30
N GLU A 288 -8.35 -13.42 0.09
CA GLU A 288 -8.23 -12.02 -0.32
C GLU A 288 -9.63 -11.48 -0.60
N HIS A 289 -9.94 -10.30 -0.07
CA HIS A 289 -11.14 -9.56 -0.43
C HIS A 289 -10.78 -8.31 -1.23
N LEU A 290 -11.44 -8.13 -2.37
CA LEU A 290 -11.32 -6.94 -3.22
C LEU A 290 -12.69 -6.30 -3.35
N TYR A 291 -12.78 -5.00 -3.05
CA TYR A 291 -14.04 -4.27 -2.97
C TYR A 291 -13.84 -2.80 -3.36
N PHE A 292 -14.95 -2.11 -3.58
CA PHE A 292 -14.96 -0.71 -3.98
C PHE A 292 -15.11 0.20 -2.77
N LEU A 293 -14.29 1.24 -2.74
CA LEU A 293 -14.50 2.41 -1.89
C LEU A 293 -15.60 3.29 -2.50
N LYS A 294 -16.16 4.18 -1.68
CA LYS A 294 -17.24 5.12 -2.08
C LYS A 294 -16.89 6.02 -3.27
N ASN A 295 -15.59 6.26 -3.50
CA ASN A 295 -15.10 7.04 -4.64
C ASN A 295 -14.87 6.21 -5.92
N GLY A 296 -15.14 4.91 -5.88
CA GLY A 296 -14.98 3.96 -6.98
C GLY A 296 -13.56 3.38 -7.12
N PHE A 297 -12.61 3.72 -6.24
CA PHE A 297 -11.30 3.07 -6.22
C PHE A 297 -11.36 1.71 -5.52
N LEU A 298 -10.46 0.81 -5.93
CA LEU A 298 -10.32 -0.52 -5.35
C LEU A 298 -9.61 -0.45 -4.00
N ALA A 299 -10.13 -1.19 -3.03
CA ALA A 299 -9.48 -1.52 -1.78
C ALA A 299 -9.31 -3.04 -1.64
N GLY A 300 -8.37 -3.42 -0.79
CA GLY A 300 -8.03 -4.81 -0.52
C GLY A 300 -8.19 -5.16 0.96
N ARG A 301 -8.23 -6.46 1.21
CA ARG A 301 -8.12 -7.06 2.54
C ARG A 301 -7.49 -8.44 2.39
N LEU A 302 -6.58 -8.79 3.28
CA LEU A 302 -6.06 -10.15 3.41
C LEU A 302 -6.56 -10.75 4.71
N ASN A 303 -6.94 -12.03 4.69
CA ASN A 303 -7.36 -12.77 5.87
C ASN A 303 -6.67 -14.12 5.90
N GLY A 304 -6.34 -14.58 7.10
CA GLY A 304 -6.05 -15.99 7.34
C GLY A 304 -7.34 -16.81 7.50
N ALA A 305 -7.19 -18.12 7.69
CA ALA A 305 -8.30 -19.06 7.90
C ALA A 305 -9.24 -18.69 9.07
N GLY A 306 -8.80 -17.85 10.01
CA GLY A 306 -9.60 -17.39 11.14
C GLY A 306 -10.51 -16.20 10.84
N GLY A 307 -10.50 -15.66 9.61
CA GLY A 307 -11.31 -14.50 9.21
C GLY A 307 -10.80 -13.14 9.72
N ASN A 308 -9.75 -13.12 10.54
CA ASN A 308 -9.13 -11.87 10.98
C ASN A 308 -8.30 -11.24 9.86
N ALA A 309 -8.27 -9.91 9.85
CA ALA A 309 -7.42 -9.17 8.93
C ALA A 309 -5.93 -9.47 9.17
N GLU A 310 -5.19 -9.69 8.09
CA GLU A 310 -3.75 -9.90 8.04
C GLU A 310 -3.09 -8.86 7.13
N PHE A 311 -1.78 -8.68 7.28
CA PHE A 311 -0.99 -7.73 6.49
C PHE A 311 -0.13 -8.39 5.42
N GLU A 312 0.05 -9.69 5.53
CA GLU A 312 0.78 -10.51 4.56
C GLU A 312 0.05 -11.83 4.36
N ALA A 313 0.05 -12.31 3.12
CA ALA A 313 -0.45 -13.63 2.81
C ALA A 313 0.67 -14.67 3.02
N PRO A 314 0.38 -15.86 3.56
CA PRO A 314 1.39 -16.90 3.73
C PRO A 314 1.95 -17.39 2.39
N ASN A 315 3.28 -17.43 2.26
CA ASN A 315 3.97 -17.92 1.05
C ASN A 315 3.70 -19.40 0.73
N THR A 316 3.21 -20.18 1.71
CA THR A 316 2.73 -21.56 1.50
C THR A 316 1.35 -21.62 0.82
N VAL A 317 0.62 -20.49 0.79
CA VAL A 317 -0.71 -20.33 0.20
C VAL A 317 -0.64 -19.56 -1.13
N VAL A 318 0.01 -18.41 -1.18
CA VAL A 318 0.16 -17.64 -2.43
C VAL A 318 1.53 -16.99 -2.51
N ILE A 319 2.03 -16.79 -3.74
CA ILE A 319 3.33 -16.20 -3.99
C ILE A 319 3.28 -15.17 -5.12
N ASN A 320 3.91 -14.00 -4.91
CA ASN A 320 4.06 -12.99 -5.95
C ASN A 320 5.19 -13.38 -6.92
N THR A 321 4.86 -14.16 -7.93
CA THR A 321 5.83 -14.62 -8.94
C THR A 321 6.46 -13.48 -9.74
N ALA A 322 5.73 -12.38 -9.95
CA ALA A 322 6.24 -11.20 -10.63
C ALA A 322 7.34 -10.52 -9.79
N ALA A 323 7.13 -10.30 -8.49
CA ALA A 323 8.16 -9.77 -7.59
C ALA A 323 9.36 -10.72 -7.49
N ALA A 324 9.12 -12.02 -7.34
CA ALA A 324 10.16 -13.05 -7.29
C ALA A 324 11.07 -13.02 -8.54
N SER A 325 10.47 -12.86 -9.72
CA SER A 325 11.22 -12.78 -11.00
C SER A 325 12.16 -11.57 -11.07
N ARG A 326 11.88 -10.52 -10.29
CA ARG A 326 12.69 -9.31 -10.16
C ARG A 326 13.63 -9.35 -8.95
N GLN A 327 13.82 -10.52 -8.32
CA GLN A 327 14.64 -10.72 -7.12
C GLN A 327 14.18 -9.90 -5.90
N LEU A 328 12.89 -9.59 -5.84
CA LEU A 328 12.26 -8.96 -4.67
C LEU A 328 11.61 -10.02 -3.77
N SER A 329 11.28 -9.63 -2.54
CA SER A 329 10.49 -10.45 -1.62
C SER A 329 9.22 -10.94 -2.34
N PRO A 330 8.98 -12.26 -2.39
CA PRO A 330 7.85 -12.82 -3.10
C PRO A 330 6.56 -12.81 -2.25
N THR A 331 6.64 -12.33 -1.01
CA THR A 331 5.50 -12.16 -0.11
C THR A 331 4.51 -11.17 -0.69
N ILE A 332 3.22 -11.53 -0.63
CA ILE A 332 2.11 -10.63 -0.97
C ILE A 332 1.74 -9.89 0.31
N HIS A 333 1.98 -8.58 0.33
CA HIS A 333 1.49 -7.70 1.39
C HIS A 333 0.18 -7.05 0.97
N ILE A 334 -0.56 -6.45 1.92
CA ILE A 334 -1.82 -5.76 1.59
C ILE A 334 -1.64 -4.68 0.51
N GLY A 335 -0.53 -3.93 0.55
CA GLY A 335 -0.21 -2.98 -0.50
C GLY A 335 -0.01 -3.62 -1.88
N SER A 336 0.44 -4.88 -1.93
CA SER A 336 0.60 -5.62 -3.19
C SER A 336 -0.73 -5.87 -3.89
N CYS A 337 -1.85 -5.99 -3.17
CA CYS A 337 -3.18 -6.17 -3.76
C CYS A 337 -3.55 -5.00 -4.68
N ILE A 338 -3.27 -3.77 -4.24
CA ILE A 338 -3.49 -2.55 -5.04
C ILE A 338 -2.60 -2.53 -6.30
N GLY A 339 -1.49 -3.28 -6.28
CA GLY A 339 -0.52 -3.44 -7.37
C GLY A 339 -0.80 -4.53 -8.37
N CYS A 340 -1.23 -5.68 -7.90
CA CYS A 340 -1.57 -6.81 -8.75
C CYS A 340 -2.85 -6.54 -9.56
N HIS A 341 -3.71 -5.64 -9.09
CA HIS A 341 -4.99 -5.33 -9.70
C HIS A 341 -4.98 -4.00 -10.47
N THR A 342 -4.40 -4.01 -11.68
CA THR A 342 -4.60 -2.93 -12.68
C THR A 342 -6.05 -2.86 -13.18
N GLN A 343 -6.80 -3.92 -12.93
CA GLN A 343 -8.24 -4.06 -13.08
C GLN A 343 -8.76 -4.83 -11.85
N PRO A 344 -9.94 -4.48 -11.30
CA PRO A 344 -10.51 -5.16 -10.14
C PRO A 344 -10.58 -6.68 -10.32
N PHE A 345 -11.10 -7.13 -11.47
CA PHE A 345 -11.21 -8.56 -11.78
C PHE A 345 -10.33 -8.93 -12.98
N ILE A 346 -9.42 -9.87 -12.75
CA ILE A 346 -8.62 -10.48 -13.81
C ILE A 346 -9.44 -11.62 -14.41
N ARG A 347 -9.85 -11.48 -15.66
CA ARG A 347 -10.67 -12.49 -16.35
C ARG A 347 -9.94 -13.83 -16.47
N TYR A 348 -10.64 -14.91 -16.18
CA TYR A 348 -10.21 -16.29 -16.41
C TYR A 348 -11.42 -17.15 -16.78
N ASN A 349 -11.14 -18.35 -17.30
CA ASN A 349 -12.17 -19.30 -17.68
C ASN A 349 -12.52 -20.19 -16.49
N ASP A 350 -13.78 -20.19 -16.08
CA ASP A 350 -14.29 -21.12 -15.08
C ASP A 350 -14.19 -22.55 -15.60
N GLN A 351 -13.51 -23.38 -14.82
CA GLN A 351 -13.35 -24.80 -15.11
C GLN A 351 -14.30 -25.65 -14.28
N LEU A 352 -14.89 -25.08 -13.23
CA LEU A 352 -15.65 -25.83 -12.23
C LEU A 352 -17.12 -25.99 -12.62
N GLU A 353 -17.76 -24.99 -13.24
CA GLU A 353 -19.15 -25.10 -13.70
C GLU A 353 -19.40 -26.36 -14.54
N ASN A 354 -18.58 -26.62 -15.57
CA ASN A 354 -18.73 -27.82 -16.40
C ASN A 354 -18.34 -29.11 -15.66
N HIS A 355 -17.33 -29.05 -14.78
CA HIS A 355 -16.92 -30.18 -13.97
C HIS A 355 -18.04 -30.66 -13.04
N LEU A 356 -18.73 -29.73 -12.35
CA LEU A 356 -19.88 -30.04 -11.51
C LEU A 356 -21.00 -30.69 -12.31
N LYS A 357 -21.29 -30.17 -13.52
CA LYS A 357 -22.33 -30.72 -14.40
C LYS A 357 -22.05 -32.16 -14.84
N THR A 358 -20.79 -32.51 -15.12
CA THR A 358 -20.43 -33.76 -15.83
C THR A 358 -19.80 -34.84 -14.94
N SER A 359 -19.11 -34.46 -13.87
CA SER A 359 -18.40 -35.41 -13.00
C SER A 359 -19.36 -36.32 -12.25
N ALA A 360 -19.05 -37.63 -12.14
CA ALA A 360 -19.85 -38.59 -11.37
C ALA A 360 -19.73 -38.40 -9.84
N ASN A 361 -18.80 -37.56 -9.38
CA ASN A 361 -18.50 -37.36 -7.95
C ASN A 361 -19.52 -36.49 -7.21
N PHE A 362 -20.48 -35.91 -7.93
CA PHE A 362 -21.50 -35.02 -7.38
C PHE A 362 -22.90 -35.60 -7.52
N ASP A 363 -23.70 -35.55 -6.46
CA ASP A 363 -25.09 -36.00 -6.50
C ASP A 363 -26.02 -34.98 -7.20
N ALA A 364 -27.32 -35.28 -7.24
CA ALA A 364 -28.28 -34.40 -7.90
C ALA A 364 -28.43 -33.03 -7.21
N ASN A 365 -28.34 -32.97 -5.88
CA ASN A 365 -28.44 -31.73 -5.11
C ASN A 365 -27.19 -30.87 -5.32
N GLU A 366 -26.02 -31.49 -5.30
CA GLU A 366 -24.73 -30.83 -5.52
C GLU A 366 -24.63 -30.28 -6.94
N ARG A 367 -25.12 -31.01 -7.95
CA ARG A 367 -25.23 -30.48 -9.32
C ARG A 367 -26.17 -29.30 -9.40
N ASN A 368 -27.29 -29.33 -8.66
CA ASN A 368 -28.22 -28.21 -8.62
C ASN A 368 -27.58 -26.97 -7.97
N LEU A 369 -26.85 -27.13 -6.87
CA LEU A 369 -26.05 -26.03 -6.29
C LEU A 369 -25.04 -25.49 -7.32
N GLY A 370 -24.35 -26.39 -8.02
CA GLY A 370 -23.44 -26.04 -9.12
C GLY A 370 -24.11 -25.16 -10.18
N GLN A 371 -25.31 -25.53 -10.63
CA GLN A 371 -26.06 -24.78 -11.64
C GLN A 371 -26.52 -23.40 -11.17
N VAL A 372 -26.81 -23.24 -9.87
CA VAL A 372 -27.31 -21.99 -9.30
C VAL A 372 -26.17 -20.99 -9.10
N PHE A 373 -25.08 -21.44 -8.48
CA PHE A 373 -24.03 -20.54 -7.99
C PHE A 373 -22.82 -20.43 -8.93
N PHE A 374 -22.52 -21.45 -9.74
CA PHE A 374 -21.35 -21.43 -10.64
C PHE A 374 -21.78 -21.01 -12.04
N SER A 375 -21.30 -19.85 -12.48
CA SER A 375 -21.67 -19.27 -13.76
C SER A 375 -20.56 -18.36 -14.30
N GLN A 376 -19.95 -18.77 -15.42
CA GLN A 376 -19.02 -17.92 -16.15
C GLN A 376 -19.68 -16.62 -16.61
N GLU A 377 -20.91 -16.70 -17.13
CA GLU A 377 -21.66 -15.55 -17.65
C GLU A 377 -21.87 -14.47 -16.58
N ARG A 378 -22.43 -14.85 -15.42
CA ARG A 378 -22.64 -13.91 -14.30
C ARG A 378 -21.31 -13.35 -13.77
N THR A 379 -20.25 -14.15 -13.77
CA THR A 379 -18.91 -13.71 -13.39
C THR A 379 -18.38 -12.65 -14.36
N GLU A 380 -18.53 -12.86 -15.67
CA GLU A 380 -18.11 -11.92 -16.70
C GLU A 380 -18.90 -10.60 -16.65
N GLU A 381 -20.22 -10.67 -16.43
CA GLU A 381 -21.08 -9.50 -16.24
C GLU A 381 -20.64 -8.67 -15.02
N ALA A 382 -20.43 -9.31 -13.87
CA ALA A 382 -19.94 -8.64 -12.67
C ALA A 382 -18.55 -8.02 -12.90
N ALA A 383 -17.66 -8.76 -13.56
CA ALA A 383 -16.32 -8.27 -13.91
C ALA A 383 -16.37 -7.03 -14.82
N GLU A 384 -17.32 -6.96 -15.75
CA GLU A 384 -17.51 -5.79 -16.62
C GLU A 384 -17.93 -4.56 -15.84
N LEU A 385 -18.93 -4.69 -14.97
CA LEU A 385 -19.40 -3.60 -14.12
C LEU A 385 -18.29 -3.08 -13.20
N MET A 386 -17.54 -3.99 -12.56
CA MET A 386 -16.40 -3.63 -11.71
C MET A 386 -15.31 -2.90 -12.49
N ASN A 387 -14.94 -3.43 -13.66
CA ASN A 387 -13.91 -2.81 -14.50
C ASN A 387 -14.36 -1.44 -15.02
N GLU A 388 -15.63 -1.26 -15.38
CA GLU A 388 -16.18 0.03 -15.81
C GLU A 388 -16.13 1.06 -14.68
N ALA A 389 -16.63 0.71 -13.48
CA ALA A 389 -16.62 1.59 -12.31
C ALA A 389 -15.20 2.06 -11.95
N TYR A 390 -14.24 1.13 -11.96
CA TYR A 390 -12.85 1.45 -11.65
C TYR A 390 -12.20 2.33 -12.74
N GLN A 391 -12.46 2.05 -14.02
CA GLN A 391 -11.97 2.89 -15.10
C GLN A 391 -12.55 4.30 -15.06
N ASP A 392 -13.81 4.46 -14.65
CA ASP A 392 -14.41 5.76 -14.45
C ASP A 392 -13.77 6.54 -13.29
N ALA A 393 -13.43 5.86 -12.19
CA ALA A 393 -12.64 6.45 -11.11
C ALA A 393 -11.24 6.90 -11.58
N LEU A 394 -10.55 6.06 -12.38
CA LEU A 394 -9.26 6.41 -12.98
C LEU A 394 -9.34 7.60 -13.95
N LYS A 395 -10.41 7.68 -14.77
CA LYS A 395 -10.65 8.84 -15.65
C LYS A 395 -10.82 10.14 -14.86
N LYS A 396 -11.48 10.08 -13.68
CA LYS A 396 -11.64 11.27 -12.82
C LYS A 396 -10.29 11.85 -12.41
N ILE A 397 -9.27 11.03 -12.08
CA ILE A 397 -7.89 11.50 -11.81
C ILE A 397 -7.05 11.76 -13.08
N GLY A 398 -7.62 11.51 -14.26
CA GLY A 398 -6.97 11.67 -15.56
C GLY A 398 -5.98 10.56 -15.91
N ALA A 399 -5.95 9.46 -15.15
CA ALA A 399 -5.10 8.30 -15.39
C ALA A 399 -5.55 7.56 -16.66
N GLN A 400 -4.59 7.00 -17.39
CA GLN A 400 -4.84 6.24 -18.62
C GLN A 400 -3.97 4.98 -18.65
N GLY A 401 -4.45 3.98 -19.39
CA GLY A 401 -3.74 2.72 -19.62
C GLY A 401 -3.94 1.67 -18.52
N ASN A 402 -3.59 0.43 -18.83
CA ASN A 402 -3.72 -0.72 -17.93
C ASN A 402 -2.42 -0.96 -17.16
N VAL A 403 -1.91 0.08 -16.50
CA VAL A 403 -0.67 0.03 -15.70
C VAL A 403 -1.01 0.48 -14.29
N ASP A 404 -0.53 -0.24 -13.28
CA ASP A 404 -0.58 0.28 -11.92
C ASP A 404 0.55 1.29 -11.72
N TRP A 405 0.21 2.57 -11.87
CA TRP A 405 1.14 3.66 -11.67
C TRP A 405 1.64 3.75 -10.22
N VAL A 406 0.87 3.32 -9.21
CA VAL A 406 1.33 3.35 -7.82
C VAL A 406 2.51 2.39 -7.64
N HIS A 407 2.39 1.13 -8.07
CA HIS A 407 3.50 0.18 -7.97
C HIS A 407 4.66 0.58 -8.86
N GLU A 408 4.42 0.82 -10.14
CA GLU A 408 5.50 1.03 -11.11
C GLU A 408 6.26 2.33 -10.87
N LYS A 409 5.61 3.37 -10.31
CA LYS A 409 6.24 4.67 -10.07
C LYS A 409 6.57 4.99 -8.63
N LEU A 410 5.88 4.43 -7.64
CA LEU A 410 6.07 4.83 -6.25
C LEU A 410 6.70 3.71 -5.42
N ILE A 411 6.14 2.50 -5.47
CA ILE A 411 6.59 1.40 -4.59
C ILE A 411 7.83 0.69 -5.17
N PHE A 412 7.76 0.21 -6.40
CA PHE A 412 8.82 -0.60 -7.01
C PHE A 412 10.19 0.11 -7.02
N PRO A 413 10.27 1.41 -7.39
CA PRO A 413 11.54 2.12 -7.38
C PRO A 413 12.22 2.18 -5.98
N LEU A 414 11.45 2.17 -4.89
CA LEU A 414 12.00 2.15 -3.53
C LEU A 414 12.45 0.75 -3.09
N ARG A 415 11.79 -0.31 -3.58
CA ARG A 415 12.05 -1.70 -3.16
C ARG A 415 13.28 -2.33 -3.82
N VAL A 416 13.69 -1.84 -5.00
CA VAL A 416 14.90 -2.35 -5.65
C VAL A 416 16.17 -1.92 -4.90
N GLU A 417 17.32 -2.52 -5.22
CA GLU A 417 18.59 -2.02 -4.70
C GLU A 417 18.84 -0.58 -5.16
N GLN A 418 19.27 0.27 -4.22
CA GLN A 418 19.39 1.71 -4.37
C GLN A 418 20.80 2.09 -4.87
N THR A 419 20.88 2.86 -5.95
CA THR A 419 22.13 3.39 -6.51
C THR A 419 22.54 4.70 -5.83
N ALA A 420 23.75 5.19 -6.14
CA ALA A 420 24.24 6.47 -5.62
C ALA A 420 23.33 7.64 -6.03
N GLU A 421 22.89 7.70 -7.28
CA GLU A 421 21.99 8.74 -7.80
C GLU A 421 20.67 8.79 -7.03
N ARG A 422 20.15 7.61 -6.68
CA ARG A 422 18.89 7.49 -5.96
C ARG A 422 19.02 7.92 -4.50
N VAL A 423 20.04 7.41 -3.80
CA VAL A 423 20.31 7.79 -2.41
C VAL A 423 20.60 9.30 -2.30
N CYS A 424 21.43 9.85 -3.20
CA CYS A 424 21.73 11.28 -3.21
C CYS A 424 20.53 12.14 -3.62
N GLY A 425 19.70 11.66 -4.55
CA GLY A 425 18.41 12.27 -4.87
C GLY A 425 17.47 12.36 -3.67
N MET A 426 17.39 11.30 -2.84
CA MET A 426 16.61 11.30 -1.58
C MET A 426 17.19 12.23 -0.51
N LEU A 427 18.48 12.59 -0.60
CA LEU A 427 19.10 13.58 0.27
C LEU A 427 18.95 15.01 -0.27
N LEU A 428 18.38 15.18 -1.48
CA LEU A 428 18.31 16.45 -2.20
C LEU A 428 19.70 17.11 -2.36
N LEU A 429 20.74 16.29 -2.54
CA LEU A 429 22.12 16.73 -2.77
C LEU A 429 22.60 16.34 -4.17
N PRO A 430 23.32 17.23 -4.88
CA PRO A 430 23.99 16.86 -6.12
C PRO A 430 24.89 15.63 -5.92
N LEU A 431 24.94 14.75 -6.93
CA LEU A 431 25.62 13.45 -6.82
C LEU A 431 27.07 13.57 -6.32
N ASP A 432 27.87 14.44 -6.94
CA ASP A 432 29.29 14.58 -6.59
C ASP A 432 29.48 15.10 -5.16
N GLU A 433 28.65 16.05 -4.74
CA GLU A 433 28.66 16.61 -3.39
C GLU A 433 28.32 15.54 -2.35
N CYS A 434 27.20 14.85 -2.56
CA CYS A 434 26.73 13.74 -1.72
C CYS A 434 27.81 12.66 -1.57
N LEU A 435 28.40 12.18 -2.67
CA LEU A 435 29.44 11.15 -2.62
C LEU A 435 30.72 11.65 -1.94
N ASN A 436 31.09 12.92 -2.10
CA ASN A 436 32.21 13.51 -1.38
C ASN A 436 31.97 13.56 0.13
N ARG A 437 30.76 13.94 0.57
CA ARG A 437 30.38 13.93 1.99
C ARG A 437 30.33 12.51 2.56
N ILE A 438 29.78 11.54 1.84
CA ILE A 438 29.82 10.11 2.22
C ILE A 438 31.27 9.64 2.41
N ARG A 439 32.17 9.97 1.47
CA ARG A 439 33.59 9.61 1.55
C ARG A 439 34.29 10.25 2.76
N GLY A 440 33.88 11.45 3.15
CA GLY A 440 34.41 12.17 4.31
C GLY A 440 33.90 11.63 5.66
N SER A 441 32.78 10.92 5.69
CA SER A 441 32.23 10.37 6.93
C SER A 441 32.84 9.00 7.27
N ALA A 442 33.26 8.85 8.54
CA ALA A 442 33.72 7.56 9.06
C ALA A 442 32.59 6.51 9.15
N VAL A 443 31.37 6.92 9.51
CA VAL A 443 30.24 6.00 9.71
C VAL A 443 29.56 5.72 8.37
N SER A 444 29.04 6.75 7.71
CA SER A 444 28.39 6.61 6.41
C SER A 444 29.34 6.11 5.32
N GLY A 445 30.63 6.47 5.34
CA GLY A 445 31.61 5.92 4.41
C GLY A 445 31.83 4.40 4.60
N GLY A 446 31.69 3.89 5.83
CA GLY A 446 31.74 2.46 6.11
C GLY A 446 30.50 1.70 5.65
N VAL A 447 29.31 2.28 5.86
CA VAL A 447 28.02 1.64 5.50
C VAL A 447 27.72 1.76 4.00
N PHE A 448 27.90 2.95 3.44
CA PHE A 448 27.54 3.29 2.06
C PHE A 448 28.73 3.34 1.11
N GLY A 449 29.92 2.89 1.55
CA GLY A 449 31.15 2.92 0.74
C GLY A 449 31.05 2.18 -0.60
N ASN A 450 30.14 1.21 -0.72
CA ASN A 450 29.86 0.53 -1.99
C ASN A 450 29.33 1.50 -3.06
N LEU A 451 28.55 2.52 -2.66
CA LEU A 451 28.01 3.53 -3.60
C LEU A 451 29.13 4.34 -4.27
N LEU A 452 30.25 4.56 -3.57
CA LEU A 452 31.41 5.31 -4.08
C LEU A 452 32.09 4.63 -5.29
N ASN A 453 31.82 3.34 -5.51
CA ASN A 453 32.41 2.54 -6.58
C ASN A 453 31.36 2.02 -7.58
N GLY A 454 30.19 2.67 -7.65
CA GLY A 454 29.08 2.26 -8.53
C GLY A 454 28.32 1.02 -8.04
N GLY A 455 28.54 0.61 -6.79
CA GLY A 455 27.75 -0.42 -6.13
C GLY A 455 26.36 0.08 -5.72
N LYS A 456 25.64 -0.77 -4.99
CA LYS A 456 24.27 -0.49 -4.53
C LYS A 456 24.12 -0.78 -3.04
N VAL A 457 23.02 -0.30 -2.47
CA VAL A 457 22.61 -0.58 -1.09
C VAL A 457 21.17 -1.10 -1.07
N SER A 458 20.88 -2.10 -0.23
CA SER A 458 19.51 -2.61 -0.09
C SER A 458 18.64 -1.64 0.71
N LEU A 459 17.32 -1.68 0.52
CA LEU A 459 16.38 -0.85 1.27
C LEU A 459 16.49 -1.01 2.79
N PRO A 460 16.62 -2.23 3.37
CA PRO A 460 16.81 -2.37 4.81
C PRO A 460 18.07 -1.68 5.35
N VAL A 461 19.20 -1.78 4.62
CA VAL A 461 20.44 -1.10 5.01
C VAL A 461 20.29 0.42 4.92
N LEU A 462 19.65 0.91 3.85
CA LEU A 462 19.34 2.33 3.72
C LEU A 462 18.47 2.80 4.89
N SER A 463 17.32 2.17 5.13
CA SER A 463 16.38 2.52 6.20
C SER A 463 17.02 2.54 7.59
N GLU A 464 17.80 1.52 7.96
CA GLU A 464 18.43 1.46 9.29
C GLU A 464 19.46 2.59 9.50
N ASN A 465 20.09 3.06 8.42
CA ASN A 465 21.21 4.00 8.48
C ASN A 465 20.87 5.40 7.90
N PHE A 466 19.68 5.62 7.35
CA PHE A 466 19.33 6.84 6.63
C PHE A 466 19.44 8.08 7.50
N ARG A 467 18.99 8.00 8.76
CA ARG A 467 19.12 9.10 9.71
C ARG A 467 20.58 9.48 9.97
N GLN A 468 21.46 8.48 10.13
CA GLN A 468 22.89 8.74 10.32
C GLN A 468 23.50 9.33 9.05
N LEU A 469 23.07 8.86 7.88
CA LEU A 469 23.49 9.41 6.60
C LEU A 469 23.12 10.88 6.46
N VAL A 470 21.88 11.25 6.77
CA VAL A 470 21.41 12.66 6.78
C VAL A 470 22.30 13.53 7.66
N ILE A 471 22.62 13.08 8.88
CA ILE A 471 23.49 13.80 9.83
C ILE A 471 24.91 13.94 9.26
N ASP A 472 25.49 12.84 8.79
CA ASP A 472 26.89 12.81 8.33
C ASP A 472 27.12 13.66 7.08
N VAL A 473 26.12 13.73 6.20
CA VAL A 473 26.18 14.52 4.97
C VAL A 473 25.53 15.89 5.13
N GLN A 474 25.12 16.28 6.34
CA GLN A 474 24.51 17.58 6.64
C GLN A 474 23.36 17.92 5.68
N ALA A 475 22.55 16.91 5.33
CA ALA A 475 21.36 17.13 4.51
C ALA A 475 20.27 17.78 5.36
N PHE A 476 19.47 18.65 4.73
CA PHE A 476 18.34 19.33 5.36
C PHE A 476 18.71 20.27 6.54
N GLU A 477 19.87 20.93 6.48
CA GLU A 477 20.31 21.94 7.45
C GLU A 477 20.54 23.30 6.76
N ASP A 478 20.29 24.42 7.45
CA ASP A 478 20.57 25.77 6.94
C ASP A 478 22.09 25.93 6.71
N GLY A 479 22.50 26.22 5.48
CA GLY A 479 23.91 26.51 5.16
C GLY A 479 24.83 25.29 5.14
N GLY A 480 24.30 24.10 4.81
CA GLY A 480 25.13 22.95 4.41
C GLY A 480 26.06 23.36 3.27
N LEU A 481 27.35 23.47 3.56
CA LEU A 481 28.41 23.83 2.61
C LEU A 481 28.94 22.61 1.86
#